data_AF-W2VRN2-F1
#
_entry.id   AF-W2VRN2-F1
#
_cell.length_a   1.000
_cell.length_b   1.000
_cell.length_c   1.000
_cell.angle_alpha   90.00
_cell.angle_beta   90.00
_cell.angle_gamma   90.00
#
_symmetry.space_group_name_H-M   'P 1'
#
loop_
_entity.id
_entity.type
_entity.pdbx_description
1 polymer ?
#
loop_
_entity_poly.entity_id
_entity_poly.type
_entity_poly.pdbx_seq_one_letter_code
_entity_poly.pdbx_strand_id
1 'polypeptide(L)'
;MLHEGKEYVIRTTNKVTGTIYYNCCHFRQGCLAKLISKREHVRARGEHNCENLLSKQVVDVRCGMLQQLQRAALESASEAPSMVWERVRSALNNLHKGSTLNAI
;
A
#
# COMPACT_ATOMS: atom_id res chain seq x y z
N MET A 1 -9.65 6.96 16.36
CA MET A 1 -10.69 6.46 17.28
C MET A 1 -10.58 4.94 17.30
N LEU A 2 -10.44 4.35 18.48
CA LEU A 2 -10.46 2.89 18.65
C LEU A 2 -11.91 2.46 18.93
N HIS A 3 -12.41 1.47 18.19
CA HIS A 3 -13.73 0.89 18.39
C HIS A 3 -13.66 -0.60 18.10
N GLU A 4 -14.05 -1.46 19.06
CA GLU A 4 -14.02 -2.92 18.93
C GLU A 4 -12.65 -3.46 18.46
N GLY A 5 -11.56 -2.89 18.98
CA GLY A 5 -10.19 -3.30 18.62
C GLY A 5 -9.75 -2.88 17.21
N LYS A 6 -10.52 -2.03 16.52
CA LYS A 6 -10.18 -1.51 15.19
C LYS A 6 -9.92 -0.01 15.24
N GLU A 7 -8.90 0.42 14.51
CA GLU A 7 -8.55 1.83 14.39
C GLU A 7 -9.26 2.52 13.22
N TYR A 8 -9.82 3.68 13.53
CA TYR A 8 -10.52 4.55 12.60
C TYR A 8 -9.90 5.95 12.56
N VAL A 9 -9.80 6.50 11.34
CA VAL A 9 -9.31 7.86 11.07
C VAL A 9 -10.46 8.78 10.66
N ILE A 10 -10.43 10.02 11.15
CA ILE A 10 -11.47 11.01 10.84
C ILE A 10 -11.41 11.34 9.35
N ARG A 11 -12.56 11.26 8.67
CA ARG A 11 -12.72 11.69 7.28
C ARG A 11 -13.34 13.07 7.22
N THR A 12 -14.46 13.26 7.91
CA THR A 12 -15.26 14.48 7.80
C THR A 12 -16.12 14.66 9.05
N THR A 13 -16.31 15.91 9.44
CA THR A 13 -17.23 16.29 10.51
C THR A 13 -18.33 17.18 9.94
N ASN A 14 -19.59 16.77 10.11
CA ASN A 14 -20.73 17.63 9.86
C ASN A 14 -20.96 18.51 11.10
N LYS A 15 -20.54 19.77 11.02
CA LYS A 15 -20.63 20.72 12.16
C LYS A 15 -22.06 21.06 12.57
N VAL A 16 -23.02 21.02 11.63
CA VAL A 16 -24.43 21.34 11.90
C VAL A 16 -25.09 20.28 12.78
N THR A 17 -24.81 19.00 12.50
CA THR A 17 -25.42 17.87 13.22
C THR A 17 -24.53 17.29 14.33
N GLY A 18 -23.27 17.74 14.42
CA GLY A 18 -22.24 17.16 15.29
C GLY A 18 -21.84 15.74 14.92
N THR A 19 -22.14 15.30 13.68
CA THR A 19 -21.86 13.93 13.23
C THR A 19 -20.43 13.85 12.70
N ILE A 20 -19.63 12.91 13.20
CA ILE A 20 -18.28 12.64 12.75
C ILE A 20 -18.27 11.32 11.98
N TYR A 21 -17.75 11.35 10.76
CA TYR A 21 -17.58 10.20 9.90
C TYR A 21 -16.11 9.78 9.91
N TYR A 22 -15.87 8.52 10.22
CA TYR A 22 -14.56 7.90 10.19
C TYR A 22 -14.53 6.78 9.15
N ASN A 23 -13.35 6.55 8.59
CA ASN A 23 -13.04 5.33 7.83
C ASN A 23 -12.06 4.48 8.64
N CYS A 24 -12.01 3.18 8.39
CA CYS A 24 -10.92 2.33 8.88
C CYS A 24 -9.55 2.93 8.49
N CYS A 25 -8.52 2.79 9.34
CA CYS A 25 -7.16 3.23 9.03
C CYS A 25 -6.62 2.64 7.71
N HIS A 26 -7.04 1.41 7.35
CA HIS A 26 -6.70 0.72 6.11
C HIS A 26 -7.59 1.09 4.90
N PHE A 27 -8.37 2.17 4.94
CA PHE A 27 -9.28 2.51 3.84
C PHE A 27 -8.57 2.72 2.50
N ARG A 28 -7.34 3.24 2.52
CA ARG A 28 -6.51 3.42 1.30
C ARG A 28 -6.03 2.11 0.69
N GLN A 29 -6.04 1.03 1.49
CA GLN A 29 -5.73 -0.32 1.02
C GLN A 29 -6.98 -1.05 0.52
N GLY A 30 -8.15 -0.40 0.53
CA GLY A 30 -9.42 -0.97 0.04
C GLY A 30 -10.41 -1.33 1.13
N CYS A 31 -10.15 -0.97 2.40
CA CYS A 31 -11.09 -1.24 3.48
C CYS A 31 -12.35 -0.37 3.40
N LEU A 32 -13.52 -1.02 3.44
CA LEU A 32 -14.83 -0.39 3.29
C LEU A 32 -15.52 -0.06 4.63
N ALA A 33 -14.96 -0.54 5.75
CA ALA A 33 -15.51 -0.30 7.08
C ALA A 33 -15.49 1.20 7.44
N LYS A 34 -16.62 1.67 7.95
CA LYS A 34 -16.85 3.05 8.37
C LYS A 34 -17.42 3.09 9.77
N LEU A 35 -17.16 4.18 10.46
CA LEU A 35 -17.73 4.46 11.77
C LEU A 35 -18.41 5.83 11.71
N ILE A 36 -19.61 5.92 12.27
CA ILE A 36 -20.36 7.16 12.38
C ILE A 36 -20.56 7.42 13.86
N SER A 37 -20.00 8.51 14.36
CA SER A 37 -20.23 8.98 15.73
C SER A 37 -21.13 10.21 15.72
N LYS A 38 -22.13 10.22 16.58
CA LYS A 38 -23.00 11.37 16.82
C LYS A 38 -23.28 11.46 18.31
N ARG A 39 -22.76 12.52 18.96
CA ARG A 39 -22.80 12.68 20.43
C ARG A 39 -22.17 11.45 21.08
N GLU A 40 -22.93 10.69 21.88
CA GLU A 40 -22.49 9.48 22.58
C GLU A 40 -22.81 8.18 21.83
N HIS A 41 -23.50 8.28 20.69
CA HIS A 41 -23.84 7.11 19.89
C HIS A 41 -22.80 6.88 18.80
N VAL A 42 -22.30 5.65 18.76
CA VAL A 42 -21.35 5.19 17.75
C VAL A 42 -21.97 4.03 16.98
N ARG A 43 -21.90 4.08 15.66
CA ARG A 43 -22.42 3.04 14.78
C ARG A 43 -21.37 2.64 13.75
N ALA A 44 -21.00 1.36 13.76
CA ALA A 44 -20.21 0.75 12.68
C ALA A 44 -21.09 0.51 11.44
N ARG A 45 -20.51 0.70 10.25
CA ARG A 45 -21.15 0.45 8.96
C ARG A 45 -20.17 -0.23 8.02
N GLY A 46 -20.58 -1.41 7.52
CA GLY A 46 -19.77 -2.23 6.64
C GLY A 46 -18.79 -3.09 7.44
N GLU A 47 -18.45 -4.25 6.89
CA GLU A 47 -17.52 -5.18 7.50
C GLU A 47 -16.07 -4.80 7.19
N HIS A 48 -15.17 -5.15 8.10
CA HIS A 48 -13.75 -5.07 7.86
C HIS A 48 -13.32 -6.18 6.90
N ASN A 49 -12.66 -5.81 5.81
CA ASN A 49 -11.91 -6.74 4.97
C ASN A 49 -10.38 -6.55 5.15
N CYS A 50 -9.96 -5.66 6.06
CA CYS A 50 -8.55 -5.31 6.25
C CYS A 50 -7.72 -6.38 6.95
N GLU A 51 -8.35 -7.38 7.57
CA GLU A 51 -7.66 -8.57 8.07
C GLU A 51 -7.21 -9.49 6.92
N ASN A 52 -7.94 -9.47 5.81
CA ASN A 52 -7.67 -10.24 4.60
C ASN A 52 -6.90 -9.43 3.53
N LEU A 53 -6.66 -8.15 3.78
CA LEU A 53 -5.73 -7.37 2.98
C LEU A 53 -4.33 -7.87 3.37
N LEU A 54 -3.89 -8.94 2.68
CA LEU A 54 -2.50 -9.38 2.65
C LEU A 54 -1.66 -8.12 2.67
N SER A 55 -0.88 -7.93 3.74
CA SER A 55 0.16 -6.92 3.77
C SER A 55 1.05 -7.24 2.58
N LYS A 56 0.79 -6.62 1.42
CA LYS A 56 1.63 -6.81 0.24
C LYS A 56 2.99 -6.35 0.71
N GLN A 57 3.89 -7.31 0.92
CA GLN A 57 5.21 -7.03 1.44
C GLN A 57 5.84 -6.09 0.43
N VAL A 58 6.08 -4.85 0.85
CA VAL A 58 6.78 -3.88 0.01
C VAL A 58 8.27 -4.10 0.25
N VAL A 59 8.98 -4.49 -0.80
CA VAL A 59 10.42 -4.68 -0.73
C VAL A 59 11.09 -3.52 -1.44
N ASP A 60 11.95 -2.79 -0.72
CA ASP A 60 12.79 -1.75 -1.32
C ASP A 60 13.98 -2.39 -2.03
N VAL A 61 13.98 -2.30 -3.35
CA VAL A 61 15.04 -2.85 -4.20
C VAL A 61 15.80 -1.77 -4.95
N ARG A 62 15.59 -0.48 -4.63
CA ARG A 62 16.17 0.65 -5.40
C ARG A 62 17.69 0.56 -5.50
N CYS A 63 18.37 0.36 -4.36
CA CYS A 63 19.84 0.25 -4.34
C CYS A 63 20.33 -0.99 -5.10
N GLY A 64 19.68 -2.14 -4.91
CA GLY A 64 20.05 -3.38 -5.58
C GLY A 64 19.82 -3.31 -7.10
N MET A 65 18.71 -2.73 -7.52
CA MET A 65 18.38 -2.51 -8.92
C MET A 65 19.39 -1.58 -9.59
N LEU A 66 19.75 -0.47 -8.93
CA LEU A 66 20.74 0.47 -9.46
C LEU A 66 22.09 -0.20 -9.71
N GLN A 67 22.58 -0.97 -8.73
CA GLN A 67 23.84 -1.69 -8.85
C GLN A 67 23.81 -2.75 -9.97
N GLN A 68 22.71 -3.49 -10.09
CA GLN A 68 22.55 -4.49 -11.14
C GLN A 68 22.48 -3.84 -12.54
N LEU A 69 21.78 -2.72 -12.68
CA LEU A 69 21.72 -1.95 -13.93
C LEU A 69 23.10 -1.42 -14.31
N GLN A 70 23.85 -0.85 -13.36
CA GLN A 70 25.21 -0.35 -13.60
C GLN A 70 26.14 -1.46 -14.07
N ARG A 71 26.12 -2.62 -13.40
CA ARG A 71 26.93 -3.77 -13.79
C ARG A 71 26.55 -4.27 -15.19
N ALA A 72 25.25 -4.47 -15.43
CA ALA A 72 24.78 -4.98 -16.71
C ALA A 72 25.03 -4.00 -17.87
N ALA A 73 24.99 -2.69 -17.64
CA ALA A 73 25.32 -1.69 -18.65
C ALA A 73 26.81 -1.74 -19.05
N LEU A 74 27.71 -2.05 -18.11
CA LEU A 74 29.14 -2.21 -18.39
C LEU A 74 29.43 -3.53 -19.12
N GLU A 75 28.71 -4.60 -18.79
CA GLU A 75 28.90 -5.93 -19.39
C GLU A 75 28.22 -6.08 -20.75
N SER A 76 27.13 -5.35 -20.99
CA SER A 76 26.26 -5.47 -22.17
C SER A 76 26.22 -4.17 -22.98
N ALA A 77 27.38 -3.60 -23.32
CA ALA A 77 27.47 -2.32 -24.03
C ALA A 77 26.80 -2.30 -25.42
N SER A 78 26.58 -3.48 -26.02
CA SER A 78 25.90 -3.67 -27.30
C SER A 78 24.39 -3.92 -27.18
N GLU A 79 23.86 -4.10 -25.97
CA GLU A 79 22.42 -4.22 -25.74
C GLU A 79 21.77 -2.85 -25.58
N ALA A 80 20.53 -2.72 -26.08
CA ALA A 80 19.75 -1.52 -25.84
C ALA A 80 19.46 -1.36 -24.33
N PRO A 81 19.52 -0.14 -23.77
CA PRO A 81 19.27 0.10 -22.35
C PRO A 81 17.91 -0.42 -21.85
N SER A 82 16.89 -0.43 -22.71
CA SER A 82 15.57 -0.99 -22.39
C SER A 82 15.61 -2.49 -22.15
N MET A 83 16.43 -3.23 -22.89
CA MET A 83 16.57 -4.68 -22.72
C MET A 83 17.31 -5.02 -21.42
N VAL A 84 18.34 -4.24 -21.10
CA VAL A 84 19.05 -4.34 -19.82
C VAL A 84 18.11 -4.06 -18.65
N TRP A 85 17.27 -3.02 -18.76
CA TRP A 85 16.28 -2.68 -17.76
C TRP A 85 15.26 -3.81 -17.56
N GLU A 86 14.68 -4.31 -18.64
CA GLU A 86 13.66 -5.37 -18.59
C GLU A 86 14.21 -6.66 -17.95
N ARG A 87 15.45 -7.04 -18.31
CA ARG A 87 16.13 -8.20 -17.73
C ARG A 87 16.33 -8.07 -16.23
N VAL A 88 16.85 -6.93 -15.76
CA VAL A 88 17.07 -6.67 -14.33
C VAL A 88 15.73 -6.59 -13.58
N ARG A 89 14.74 -5.92 -14.15
CA ARG A 89 13.40 -5.78 -13.57
C ARG A 89 12.72 -7.15 -13.41
N SER A 90 12.79 -7.99 -14.44
CA SER A 90 12.24 -9.34 -14.44
C SER A 90 12.93 -10.23 -13.41
N ALA A 91 14.26 -10.16 -13.29
CA ALA A 91 15.01 -10.92 -12.28
C ALA A 91 14.58 -10.55 -10.85
N LEU A 92 14.42 -9.25 -10.56
CA LEU A 92 13.96 -8.79 -9.25
C LEU A 92 12.53 -9.20 -8.95
N ASN A 93 11.63 -9.13 -9.93
CA ASN A 93 10.24 -9.59 -9.78
C ASN A 93 10.18 -11.09 -9.47
N ASN A 94 11.03 -11.90 -10.11
CA ASN A 94 11.11 -13.33 -9.85
C ASN A 94 11.69 -13.63 -8.46
N LEU A 95 12.71 -12.89 -8.03
CA LEU A 95 13.32 -13.04 -6.70
C LEU A 95 12.34 -12.70 -5.57
N HIS A 96 11.49 -11.70 -5.77
CA HIS A 96 10.52 -11.21 -4.80
C HIS A 96 9.08 -11.55 -5.20
N LYS A 97 8.87 -12.79 -5.66
CA LYS A 97 7.56 -13.24 -6.14
C LYS A 97 6.48 -13.07 -5.07
N GLY A 98 5.41 -12.36 -5.43
CA GLY A 98 4.28 -12.09 -4.52
C GLY A 98 4.42 -10.80 -3.71
N SER A 99 5.55 -10.11 -3.81
CA SER A 99 5.80 -8.82 -3.15
C SER A 99 5.65 -7.66 -4.13
N THR A 100 5.30 -6.48 -3.61
CA THR A 100 5.33 -5.25 -4.40
C THR A 100 6.73 -4.66 -4.32
N LEU A 101 7.40 -4.50 -5.47
CA LEU A 101 8.73 -3.89 -5.51
C LEU A 101 8.64 -2.37 -5.53
N ASN A 102 9.24 -1.73 -4.52
CA ASN A 102 9.61 -0.32 -4.62
C ASN A 102 10.95 -0.24 -5.36
N ALA A 103 10.87 0.15 -6.63
CA ALA A 103 12.02 0.28 -7.52
C ALA A 103 12.13 1.71 -8.03
N ILE A 104 13.21 1.98 -8.76
CA ILE A 104 13.56 3.29 -9.32
C ILE A 104 12.48 3.73 -10.31
#